data_AF-A0A1K2IIP9-F1
#
_entry.id   AF-A0A1K2IIP9-F1
#
_cell.length_a   1.000
_cell.length_b   1.000
_cell.length_c   1.000
_cell.angle_alpha   90.00
_cell.angle_beta   90.00
_cell.angle_gamma   90.00
#
_symmetry.space_group_name_H-M   'P 1'
#
loop_
_entity.id
_entity.type
_entity.pdbx_description
1 polymer ?
#
loop_
_entity_poly.entity_id
_entity_poly.type
_entity_poly.pdbx_seq_one_letter_code
_entity_poly.pdbx_strand_id
1 'polypeptide(L)'
;MKLPTDIEDQYLKDVLSNTSLKDLPNEEWKLIEGFENYAISNYGRIKSLERCIVNSYGGKWRLKDSIKKPRVFKYFNKYLKTDFYSVRGSLSLEGKEYGKSIPRLVYYHFVEKFDMDDRSLLISFKDNNQFHVHADNLEKLSVSDLHYKTMKLGRGKKRNFDRAVNQYTVEGSFVASYESMDAAAGSLGINRTYVLAAIEKERLTAGEFRWFLQDYVPSKEDFTPIVENKSDKILNISLWKKLGQPAIDENNPPACMNLSLKDLPGEVWKPIPGAEDQFHISNRGRIKRLNTWTTQTKTKLFLKERIISLLMDFYSEQSYSLQTNLYYNGKRIN
;
A
#
# COMPACT_ATOMS: atom_id res chain seq x y z
N MET A 1 20.57 6.95 -4.74
CA MET A 1 21.79 6.38 -5.34
C MET A 1 22.60 7.51 -5.97
N LYS A 2 23.88 7.29 -6.28
CA LYS A 2 24.65 8.22 -7.13
C LYS A 2 24.05 8.21 -8.54
N LEU A 3 24.35 9.23 -9.35
CA LEU A 3 23.96 9.25 -10.76
C LEU A 3 24.45 7.96 -11.44
N PRO A 4 23.59 7.25 -12.19
CA PRO A 4 24.00 6.07 -12.93
C PRO A 4 25.05 6.47 -13.98
N THR A 5 26.20 5.81 -13.96
CA THR A 5 27.32 6.05 -14.90
C THR A 5 27.22 5.18 -16.14
N ASP A 6 26.32 4.21 -16.12
CA ASP A 6 26.02 3.21 -17.14
C ASP A 6 24.98 3.69 -18.18
N ILE A 7 24.33 4.83 -17.93
CA ILE A 7 23.34 5.40 -18.85
C ILE A 7 24.04 6.41 -19.77
N GLU A 8 24.06 6.12 -21.06
CA GLU A 8 24.52 7.05 -22.10
C GLU A 8 23.44 8.10 -22.38
N ASP A 9 23.39 9.13 -21.55
CA ASP A 9 22.53 10.29 -21.73
C ASP A 9 23.38 11.58 -21.70
N GLN A 10 23.29 12.35 -22.78
CA GLN A 10 24.12 13.55 -22.95
C GLN A 10 23.79 14.62 -21.92
N TYR A 11 22.51 14.84 -21.62
CA TYR A 11 22.08 15.82 -20.63
C TYR A 11 22.55 15.43 -19.22
N LEU A 12 22.44 14.15 -18.88
CA LEU A 12 22.91 13.60 -17.61
C LEU A 12 24.43 13.83 -17.43
N LYS A 13 25.21 13.62 -18.49
CA LYS A 13 26.68 13.75 -18.46
C LYS A 13 27.13 15.22 -18.44
N ASP A 14 26.58 16.03 -19.34
CA ASP A 14 27.07 17.38 -19.61
C ASP A 14 26.48 18.43 -18.65
N VAL A 15 25.29 18.17 -18.11
CA VAL A 15 24.54 19.10 -17.24
C VAL A 15 24.48 18.58 -15.81
N LEU A 16 23.82 17.45 -15.56
CA LEU A 16 23.53 16.99 -14.19
C LEU A 16 24.77 16.47 -13.45
N SER A 17 25.72 15.88 -14.17
CA SER A 17 26.99 15.40 -13.60
C SER A 17 28.06 16.49 -13.51
N ASN A 18 27.84 17.64 -14.16
CA ASN A 18 28.80 18.72 -14.24
C ASN A 18 28.86 19.53 -12.94
N THR A 19 30.00 19.44 -12.25
CA THR A 19 30.26 20.17 -11.01
C THR A 19 31.14 21.41 -11.18
N SER A 20 31.43 21.81 -12.42
CA SER A 20 32.15 23.06 -12.70
C SER A 20 31.36 24.25 -12.19
N LEU A 21 32.02 25.30 -11.71
CA LEU A 21 31.35 26.56 -11.36
C LEU A 21 31.09 27.44 -12.59
N LYS A 22 31.64 27.09 -13.75
CA LYS A 22 31.35 27.79 -15.00
C LYS A 22 29.88 27.60 -15.37
N ASP A 23 29.27 28.69 -15.79
CA ASP A 23 27.89 28.68 -16.27
C ASP A 23 27.83 28.06 -17.67
N LEU A 24 26.74 27.35 -17.96
CA LEU A 24 26.44 26.81 -19.28
C LEU A 24 25.88 27.93 -20.18
N PRO A 25 25.88 27.74 -21.51
CA PRO A 25 25.25 28.70 -22.41
C PRO A 25 23.78 28.94 -22.03
N ASN A 26 23.38 30.20 -21.89
CA ASN A 26 22.03 30.61 -21.48
C ASN A 26 21.55 30.04 -20.12
N GLU A 27 22.50 29.77 -19.21
CA GLU A 27 22.16 29.34 -17.86
C GLU A 27 21.76 30.53 -17.00
N GLU A 28 20.53 30.48 -16.48
CA GLU A 28 19.99 31.46 -15.55
C GLU A 28 19.90 30.84 -14.16
N TRP A 29 20.24 31.62 -13.11
CA TRP A 29 20.21 31.18 -11.72
C TRP A 29 19.17 31.96 -10.91
N LYS A 30 18.37 31.24 -10.11
CA LYS A 30 17.40 31.83 -9.16
C LYS A 30 17.59 31.26 -7.76
N LEU A 31 17.38 32.09 -6.73
CA LEU A 31 17.41 31.63 -5.34
C LEU A 31 16.26 30.66 -5.07
N ILE A 32 16.52 29.63 -4.27
CA ILE A 32 15.50 28.66 -3.87
C ILE A 32 14.75 29.22 -2.66
N GLU A 33 13.44 29.40 -2.79
CA GLU A 33 12.59 29.90 -1.70
C GLU A 33 12.57 28.90 -0.53
N GLY A 34 12.80 29.38 0.70
CA GLY A 34 12.97 28.56 1.90
C GLY A 34 14.32 27.86 2.02
N PHE A 35 15.22 28.08 1.05
CA PHE A 35 16.61 27.59 1.04
C PHE A 35 17.53 28.65 0.43
N GLU A 36 17.54 29.84 1.02
CA GLU A 36 18.18 31.06 0.50
C GLU A 36 19.68 30.90 0.30
N ASN A 37 20.28 29.92 0.97
CA ASN A 37 21.68 29.55 0.83
C ASN A 37 21.99 28.76 -0.47
N TYR A 38 21.00 28.54 -1.32
CA TYR A 38 21.10 27.78 -2.56
C TYR A 38 20.43 28.52 -3.71
N ALA A 39 20.99 28.36 -4.90
CA ALA A 39 20.39 28.76 -6.16
C ALA A 39 20.19 27.52 -7.05
N ILE A 40 19.15 27.57 -7.88
CA ILE A 40 18.86 26.56 -8.90
C ILE A 40 18.91 27.20 -10.29
N SER A 41 19.45 26.48 -11.27
CA SER A 41 19.46 26.93 -12.66
C SER A 41 18.28 26.43 -13.48
N ASN A 42 17.97 27.09 -14.59
CA ASN A 42 16.99 26.63 -15.59
C ASN A 42 17.31 25.23 -16.14
N TYR A 43 18.58 24.82 -16.10
CA TYR A 43 19.08 23.48 -16.43
C TYR A 43 18.94 22.46 -15.29
N GLY A 44 18.51 22.88 -14.09
CA GLY A 44 18.35 22.02 -12.92
C GLY A 44 19.63 21.72 -12.15
N ARG A 45 20.72 22.48 -12.37
CA ARG A 45 21.90 22.46 -11.50
C ARG A 45 21.59 23.19 -10.21
N ILE A 46 22.17 22.74 -9.11
CA ILE A 46 22.02 23.40 -7.79
C ILE A 46 23.37 23.94 -7.35
N LYS A 47 23.44 25.25 -7.11
CA LYS A 47 24.61 25.96 -6.61
C LYS A 47 24.39 26.26 -5.13
N SER A 48 25.26 25.73 -4.27
CA SER A 48 25.33 26.14 -2.87
C SER A 48 26.16 27.40 -2.80
N LEU A 49 25.57 28.45 -2.27
CA LEU A 49 26.20 29.75 -2.15
C LEU A 49 27.19 29.78 -0.98
N GLU A 50 28.19 30.63 -1.12
CA GLU A 50 29.20 30.90 -0.12
C GLU A 50 28.57 31.46 1.16
N ARG A 51 28.95 30.89 2.30
CA ARG A 51 28.43 31.30 3.62
C ARG A 51 29.37 30.92 4.75
N CYS A 52 29.31 31.68 5.84
CA CYS A 52 29.98 31.36 7.10
C CYS A 52 29.05 30.54 7.98
N ILE A 53 29.49 29.36 8.38
CA ILE A 53 28.75 28.46 9.27
C ILE A 53 29.46 28.46 10.62
N VAL A 54 28.68 28.61 11.70
CA VAL A 54 29.14 28.45 13.07
C VAL A 54 28.75 27.05 13.54
N ASN A 55 29.70 26.28 14.05
CA ASN A 55 29.42 24.97 14.63
C ASN A 55 28.85 25.11 16.06
N SER A 56 28.37 24.01 16.64
CA SER A 56 27.81 23.98 18.00
C SER A 56 28.82 24.35 19.11
N TYR A 57 30.12 24.34 18.79
CA TYR A 57 31.24 24.68 19.67
C TYR A 57 31.78 26.11 19.42
N GLY A 58 31.09 26.94 18.62
CA GLY A 58 31.50 28.31 18.29
C GLY A 58 32.56 28.47 17.18
N GLY A 59 33.08 27.38 16.64
CA GLY A 59 34.02 27.37 15.52
C GLY A 59 33.35 27.85 14.23
N LYS A 60 33.98 28.81 13.55
CA LYS A 60 33.48 29.40 12.30
C LYS A 60 34.26 28.84 11.11
N TRP A 61 33.55 28.38 10.08
CA TRP A 61 34.16 27.97 8.81
C TRP A 61 33.40 28.55 7.62
N ARG A 62 34.15 28.94 6.60
CA ARG A 62 33.64 29.51 5.35
C ARG A 62 33.43 28.39 4.34
N LEU A 63 32.17 28.15 3.98
CA LEU A 63 31.80 27.26 2.89
C LEU A 63 31.86 28.05 1.59
N LYS A 64 32.65 27.61 0.61
CA LYS A 64 32.74 28.24 -0.71
C LYS A 64 31.59 27.81 -1.62
N ASP A 65 31.39 28.56 -2.70
CA ASP A 65 30.47 28.19 -3.76
C ASP A 65 30.77 26.78 -4.30
N SER A 66 29.73 25.97 -4.45
CA SER A 66 29.87 24.62 -4.99
C SER A 66 28.61 24.17 -5.71
N ILE A 67 28.77 23.51 -6.86
CA ILE A 67 27.67 22.82 -7.52
C ILE A 67 27.44 21.47 -6.83
N LYS A 68 26.19 21.23 -6.41
CA LYS A 68 25.79 20.00 -5.73
C LYS A 68 25.47 18.92 -6.75
N LYS A 69 26.04 17.73 -6.51
CA LYS A 69 25.71 16.53 -7.28
C LYS A 69 24.29 16.07 -6.91
N PRO A 70 23.38 15.93 -7.89
CA PRO A 70 22.04 15.42 -7.63
C PRO A 70 22.07 13.94 -7.22
N ARG A 71 21.07 13.53 -6.46
CA ARG A 71 20.78 12.13 -6.12
C ARG A 71 19.73 11.59 -7.08
N VAL A 72 19.92 10.36 -7.53
CA VAL A 72 18.93 9.67 -8.38
C VAL A 72 18.31 8.52 -7.62
N PHE A 73 16.99 8.42 -7.71
CA PHE A 73 16.22 7.28 -7.24
C PHE A 73 15.70 6.49 -8.43
N LYS A 74 15.99 5.20 -8.44
CA LYS A 74 15.62 4.25 -9.49
C LYS A 74 14.41 3.45 -9.02
N TYR A 75 13.39 3.34 -9.87
CA TYR A 75 12.20 2.55 -9.62
C TYR A 75 11.88 1.72 -10.86
N PHE A 76 11.75 0.41 -10.66
CA PHE A 76 11.46 -0.52 -11.75
C PHE A 76 9.96 -0.59 -12.01
N ASN A 77 9.55 -0.28 -13.23
CA ASN A 77 8.18 -0.45 -13.67
C ASN A 77 7.96 -1.88 -14.16
N LYS A 78 7.27 -2.70 -13.37
CA LYS A 78 6.98 -4.11 -13.70
C LYS A 78 6.21 -4.28 -15.02
N TYR A 79 5.36 -3.32 -15.38
CA TYR A 79 4.53 -3.40 -16.57
C TYR A 79 5.34 -3.13 -17.84
N LEU A 80 6.11 -2.05 -17.86
CA LEU A 80 6.96 -1.69 -18.99
C LEU A 80 8.27 -2.48 -19.04
N LYS A 81 8.62 -3.17 -17.94
CA LYS A 81 9.93 -3.79 -17.73
C LYS A 81 11.09 -2.82 -17.93
N THR A 82 10.86 -1.54 -17.62
CA THR A 82 11.85 -0.48 -17.73
C THR A 82 12.08 0.20 -16.40
N ASP A 83 13.28 0.75 -16.27
CA ASP A 83 13.65 1.58 -15.14
C ASP A 83 13.19 3.01 -15.35
N PHE A 84 12.72 3.62 -14.27
CA PHE A 84 12.39 5.03 -14.23
C PHE A 84 13.23 5.70 -13.14
N TYR A 85 13.52 6.98 -13.37
CA TYR A 85 14.43 7.75 -12.54
C TYR A 85 13.75 8.98 -11.94
N SER A 86 14.16 9.35 -10.74
CA SER A 86 13.73 10.58 -10.07
C SER A 86 14.96 11.32 -9.62
N VAL A 87 15.18 12.51 -10.20
CA VAL A 87 16.31 13.37 -9.92
C VAL A 87 15.95 14.30 -8.75
N ARG A 88 16.75 14.24 -7.68
CA ARG A 88 16.54 15.01 -6.45
C ARG A 88 17.80 15.77 -6.05
N GLY A 89 17.60 16.99 -5.56
CA GLY A 89 18.62 17.82 -4.95
C GLY A 89 18.65 17.64 -3.44
N SER A 90 19.85 17.58 -2.88
CA SER A 90 20.07 17.63 -1.43
C SER A 90 20.30 19.08 -0.99
N LEU A 91 19.34 19.63 -0.24
CA LEU A 91 19.42 20.98 0.33
C LEU A 91 19.52 20.87 1.85
N SER A 92 20.37 21.67 2.49
CA SER A 92 20.51 21.66 3.95
C SER A 92 20.12 23.00 4.54
N LEU A 93 19.23 22.98 5.53
CA LEU A 93 18.76 24.12 6.29
C LEU A 93 18.80 23.78 7.78
N GLU A 94 19.40 24.64 8.62
CA GLU A 94 19.50 24.46 10.08
C GLU A 94 20.05 23.08 10.50
N GLY A 95 21.05 22.57 9.77
CA GLY A 95 21.67 21.26 10.05
C GLY A 95 20.83 20.05 9.62
N LYS A 96 19.61 20.24 9.10
CA LYS A 96 18.77 19.17 8.54
C LYS A 96 18.92 19.10 7.02
N GLU A 97 18.98 17.88 6.47
CA GLU A 97 19.04 17.62 5.03
C GLU A 97 17.64 17.32 4.47
N TYR A 98 17.29 17.98 3.36
CA TYR A 98 16.03 17.86 2.65
C TYR A 98 16.27 17.41 1.20
N GLY A 99 15.66 16.29 0.81
CA GLY A 99 15.70 15.78 -0.56
C GLY A 99 14.55 16.33 -1.41
N LYS A 100 14.79 17.43 -2.13
CA LYS A 100 13.78 18.10 -2.97
C LYS A 100 13.85 17.63 -4.43
N SER A 101 12.70 17.59 -5.12
CA SER A 101 12.64 17.21 -6.54
C SER A 101 13.20 18.36 -7.40
N ILE A 102 14.22 18.08 -8.21
CA ILE A 102 14.80 19.09 -9.12
C ILE A 102 13.79 19.56 -10.17
N PRO A 103 13.06 18.69 -10.89
CA PRO A 103 12.04 19.12 -11.84
C PRO A 103 10.99 20.06 -11.22
N ARG A 104 10.53 19.78 -10.00
CA ARG A 104 9.57 20.66 -9.31
C ARG A 104 10.17 22.04 -9.00
N LEU A 105 11.42 22.08 -8.52
CA LEU A 105 12.11 23.33 -8.23
C LEU A 105 12.33 24.15 -9.51
N VAL A 106 12.81 23.52 -10.60
CA VAL A 106 13.01 24.21 -11.88
C VAL A 106 11.70 24.79 -12.39
N TYR A 107 10.63 23.98 -12.44
CA TYR A 107 9.32 24.45 -12.90
C TYR A 107 8.80 25.61 -12.05
N TYR A 108 8.87 25.49 -10.71
CA TYR A 108 8.42 26.51 -9.78
C TYR A 108 9.12 27.86 -9.98
N HIS A 109 10.44 27.85 -10.20
CA HIS A 109 11.24 29.08 -10.30
C HIS A 109 11.29 29.67 -11.71
N PHE A 110 11.20 28.86 -12.77
CA PHE A 110 11.41 29.30 -14.15
C PHE A 110 10.16 29.29 -15.03
N VAL A 111 9.12 28.53 -14.69
CA VAL A 111 7.90 28.41 -15.51
C VAL A 111 6.72 29.07 -14.82
N GLU A 112 6.32 28.55 -13.65
CA GLU A 112 5.11 29.02 -12.96
C GLU A 112 5.17 28.62 -11.47
N LYS A 113 4.83 29.54 -10.57
CA LYS A 113 4.71 29.24 -9.14
C LYS A 113 3.43 28.45 -8.85
N PHE A 114 3.53 27.45 -7.99
CA PHE A 114 2.42 26.62 -7.55
C PHE A 114 2.68 26.12 -6.12
N ASP A 115 1.66 25.57 -5.45
CA ASP A 115 1.85 25.00 -4.13
C ASP A 115 2.79 23.77 -4.19
N MET A 116 3.98 23.92 -3.63
CA MET A 116 5.03 22.89 -3.64
C MET A 116 4.66 21.68 -2.78
N ASP A 117 3.71 21.82 -1.84
CA ASP A 117 3.22 20.74 -0.99
C ASP A 117 1.99 20.03 -1.57
N ASP A 118 1.35 20.61 -2.59
CA ASP A 118 0.28 19.95 -3.32
C ASP A 118 0.81 18.76 -4.13
N ARG A 119 0.31 17.58 -3.79
CA ARG A 119 0.67 16.29 -4.40
C ARG A 119 -0.20 15.96 -5.62
N SER A 120 -1.28 16.69 -5.85
CA SER A 120 -2.14 16.54 -7.02
C SER A 120 -1.51 17.12 -8.29
N LEU A 121 -0.62 18.10 -8.11
CA LEU A 121 0.14 18.74 -9.18
C LEU A 121 1.40 17.93 -9.49
N LEU A 122 1.47 17.40 -10.71
CA LEU A 122 2.56 16.54 -11.16
C LEU A 122 3.34 17.25 -12.27
N ILE A 123 4.67 17.20 -12.19
CA ILE A 123 5.54 17.73 -13.24
C ILE A 123 5.93 16.57 -14.15
N SER A 124 5.58 16.69 -15.44
CA SER A 124 5.92 15.74 -16.50
C SER A 124 7.02 16.32 -17.40
N PHE A 125 7.55 15.44 -18.24
CA PHE A 125 8.59 15.75 -19.23
C PHE A 125 7.97 15.61 -20.62
N LYS A 126 8.12 16.64 -21.46
CA LYS A 126 7.53 16.66 -22.82
C LYS A 126 8.13 15.56 -23.69
N ASP A 127 9.45 15.38 -23.61
CA ASP A 127 10.20 14.32 -24.31
C ASP A 127 10.14 12.93 -23.64
N ASN A 128 9.49 12.82 -22.48
CA ASN A 128 9.42 11.61 -21.66
C ASN A 128 10.76 11.10 -21.07
N ASN A 129 11.82 11.91 -21.06
CA ASN A 129 13.09 11.59 -20.41
C ASN A 129 13.19 12.27 -19.03
N GLN A 130 13.35 11.49 -17.95
CA GLN A 130 13.34 12.03 -16.58
C GLN A 130 14.64 12.77 -16.19
N PHE A 131 15.70 12.65 -16.99
CA PHE A 131 16.95 13.40 -16.79
C PHE A 131 16.92 14.80 -17.42
N HIS A 132 16.06 15.01 -18.42
CA HIS A 132 15.95 16.28 -19.13
C HIS A 132 15.10 17.27 -18.33
N VAL A 133 15.69 17.83 -17.28
CA VAL A 133 15.01 18.69 -16.30
C VAL A 133 15.00 20.19 -16.67
N HIS A 134 15.36 20.53 -17.91
CA HIS A 134 15.38 21.92 -18.37
C HIS A 134 13.97 22.54 -18.34
N ALA A 135 13.83 23.80 -17.93
CA ALA A 135 12.55 24.49 -17.78
C ALA A 135 11.61 24.31 -18.99
N ASP A 136 12.12 24.43 -20.20
CA ASP A 136 11.33 24.31 -21.44
C ASP A 136 10.77 22.90 -21.69
N ASN A 137 11.42 21.86 -21.14
CA ASN A 137 10.97 20.47 -21.29
C ASN A 137 9.94 20.06 -20.22
N LEU A 138 9.71 20.90 -19.22
CA LEU A 138 8.80 20.59 -18.12
C LEU A 138 7.38 21.09 -18.42
N GLU A 139 6.40 20.34 -17.94
CA GLU A 139 4.98 20.71 -17.99
C GLU A 139 4.27 20.30 -16.70
N LYS A 140 3.31 21.11 -16.25
CA LYS A 140 2.46 20.81 -15.10
C LYS A 140 1.18 20.11 -15.57
N LEU A 141 0.90 18.95 -15.01
CA LEU A 141 -0.29 18.15 -15.30
C LEU A 141 -1.07 17.85 -14.02
N SER A 142 -2.38 17.73 -14.15
CA SER A 142 -3.21 17.11 -13.12
C SER A 142 -3.04 15.59 -13.11
N VAL A 143 -3.52 14.93 -12.05
CA VAL A 143 -3.55 13.46 -11.96
C VAL A 143 -4.32 12.84 -13.14
N SER A 144 -5.44 13.45 -13.55
CA SER A 144 -6.25 12.97 -14.68
C SER A 144 -5.53 13.14 -16.02
N ASP A 145 -4.87 14.28 -16.24
CA ASP A 145 -4.16 14.53 -17.50
C ASP A 145 -2.95 13.61 -17.66
N LEU A 146 -2.21 13.38 -16.56
CA LEU A 146 -1.11 12.43 -16.56
C LEU A 146 -1.62 11.01 -16.85
N HIS A 147 -2.75 10.62 -16.27
CA HIS A 147 -3.37 9.33 -16.55
C HIS A 147 -3.76 9.20 -18.02
N TYR A 148 -4.40 10.21 -18.60
CA TYR A 148 -4.75 10.26 -20.01
C TYR A 148 -3.50 10.17 -20.92
N LYS A 149 -2.46 10.97 -20.65
CA LYS A 149 -1.18 10.93 -21.37
C LYS A 149 -0.54 9.54 -21.30
N THR A 150 -0.52 8.93 -20.11
CA THR A 150 0.03 7.59 -19.88
C THR A 150 -0.74 6.52 -20.66
N MET A 151 -2.08 6.62 -20.70
CA MET A 151 -2.92 5.69 -21.45
C MET A 151 -2.77 5.86 -22.96
N LYS A 152 -2.72 7.11 -23.46
CA LYS A 152 -2.52 7.43 -24.87
C LYS A 152 -1.18 6.92 -25.39
N LEU A 153 -0.13 7.02 -24.59
CA LEU A 153 1.20 6.47 -24.89
C LEU A 153 1.30 4.96 -24.72
N GLY A 154 0.21 4.26 -24.36
CA GLY A 154 0.21 2.81 -24.14
C GLY A 154 1.02 2.36 -22.91
N ARG A 155 1.39 3.30 -22.03
CA ARG A 155 2.22 3.03 -20.84
C ARG A 155 1.41 2.54 -19.63
N GLY A 156 0.10 2.66 -19.66
CA GLY A 156 -0.80 2.16 -18.62
C GLY A 156 -1.21 0.70 -18.85
N LYS A 157 -1.39 -0.06 -17.77
CA LYS A 157 -1.96 -1.42 -17.84
C LYS A 157 -3.41 -1.32 -18.32
N LYS A 158 -3.66 -1.68 -19.59
CA LYS A 158 -5.01 -1.89 -20.10
C LYS A 158 -5.56 -3.16 -19.44
N ARG A 159 -6.62 -3.00 -18.64
CA ARG A 159 -7.38 -4.12 -18.09
C ARG A 159 -8.50 -4.44 -19.07
N ASN A 160 -8.72 -5.72 -19.34
CA ASN A 160 -9.77 -6.17 -20.24
C ASN A 160 -11.08 -6.36 -19.46
N PHE A 161 -12.01 -5.43 -19.62
CA PHE A 161 -13.33 -5.46 -18.98
C PHE A 161 -14.45 -5.95 -19.92
N ASP A 162 -14.15 -6.09 -21.21
CA ASP A 162 -15.11 -6.46 -22.27
C ASP A 162 -15.39 -7.97 -22.32
N ARG A 163 -15.11 -8.68 -21.23
CA ARG A 163 -15.30 -10.14 -21.13
C ARG A 163 -16.62 -10.43 -20.44
N ALA A 164 -17.38 -11.34 -21.00
CA ALA A 164 -18.62 -11.83 -20.42
C ALA A 164 -18.37 -12.61 -19.13
N VAL A 165 -19.28 -12.46 -18.17
CA VAL A 165 -19.13 -12.99 -16.81
C VAL A 165 -20.42 -13.62 -16.32
N ASN A 166 -20.26 -14.67 -15.52
CA ASN A 166 -21.35 -15.33 -14.81
C ASN A 166 -21.28 -14.99 -13.32
N GLN A 167 -22.44 -14.71 -12.76
CA GLN A 167 -22.66 -14.39 -11.36
C GLN A 167 -23.20 -15.62 -10.63
N TYR A 168 -22.61 -15.91 -9.47
CA TYR A 168 -23.01 -17.01 -8.60
C TYR A 168 -23.18 -16.54 -7.17
N THR A 169 -24.01 -17.22 -6.39
CA THR A 169 -24.04 -17.08 -4.94
C THR A 169 -22.73 -17.58 -4.33
N VAL A 170 -22.49 -17.27 -3.05
CA VAL A 170 -21.28 -17.73 -2.36
C VAL A 170 -21.28 -19.24 -2.13
N GLU A 171 -22.45 -19.86 -2.17
CA GLU A 171 -22.71 -21.30 -2.09
C GLU A 171 -22.59 -22.00 -3.46
N GLY A 172 -22.48 -21.24 -4.55
CA GLY A 172 -22.28 -21.75 -5.90
C GLY A 172 -23.53 -21.95 -6.74
N SER A 173 -24.67 -21.37 -6.33
CA SER A 173 -25.86 -21.34 -7.19
C SER A 173 -25.74 -20.27 -8.26
N PHE A 174 -26.05 -20.60 -9.51
CA PHE A 174 -26.04 -19.63 -10.62
C PHE A 174 -27.11 -18.56 -10.43
N VAL A 175 -26.78 -17.29 -10.70
CA VAL A 175 -27.67 -16.14 -10.54
C VAL A 175 -27.99 -15.47 -11.86
N ALA A 176 -26.96 -15.06 -12.62
CA ALA A 176 -27.14 -14.33 -13.88
C ALA A 176 -25.88 -14.40 -14.75
N SER A 177 -26.03 -14.01 -16.02
CA SER A 177 -24.94 -13.84 -16.98
C SER A 177 -24.97 -12.42 -17.54
N TYR A 178 -23.81 -11.84 -17.76
CA TYR A 178 -23.64 -10.49 -18.30
C TYR A 178 -22.65 -10.51 -19.45
N GLU A 179 -22.91 -9.70 -20.48
CA GLU A 179 -22.06 -9.58 -21.66
C GLU A 179 -20.68 -8.97 -21.36
N SER A 180 -20.57 -8.19 -20.29
CA SER A 180 -19.30 -7.59 -19.85
C SER A 180 -19.25 -7.37 -18.34
N MET A 181 -18.03 -7.14 -17.82
CA MET A 181 -17.84 -6.75 -16.42
C MET A 181 -18.45 -5.38 -16.12
N ASP A 182 -18.53 -4.49 -17.11
CA ASP A 182 -19.17 -3.18 -17.00
C ASP A 182 -20.69 -3.32 -16.82
N ALA A 183 -21.34 -4.19 -17.60
CA ALA A 183 -22.77 -4.48 -17.47
C ALA A 183 -23.10 -5.05 -16.08
N ALA A 184 -22.31 -6.03 -15.62
CA ALA A 184 -22.43 -6.61 -14.28
C ALA A 184 -22.26 -5.55 -13.17
N ALA A 185 -21.24 -4.72 -13.28
CA ALA A 185 -20.94 -3.68 -12.31
C ALA A 185 -22.03 -2.59 -12.26
N GLY A 186 -22.54 -2.18 -13.43
CA GLY A 186 -23.65 -1.24 -13.56
C GLY A 186 -24.94 -1.75 -12.92
N SER A 187 -25.28 -3.02 -13.14
CA SER A 187 -26.47 -3.65 -12.55
C SER A 187 -26.45 -3.68 -11.02
N LEU A 188 -25.27 -3.75 -10.41
CA LEU A 188 -25.09 -3.83 -8.96
C LEU A 188 -24.67 -2.50 -8.32
N GLY A 189 -24.41 -1.46 -9.12
CA GLY A 189 -23.88 -0.19 -8.64
C GLY A 189 -22.51 -0.30 -7.98
N ILE A 190 -21.68 -1.25 -8.42
CA ILE A 190 -20.32 -1.49 -7.89
C ILE A 190 -19.24 -1.05 -8.86
N ASN A 191 -17.99 -0.92 -8.40
CA ASN A 191 -16.87 -0.63 -9.28
C ASN A 191 -16.48 -1.90 -10.07
N ARG A 192 -16.40 -1.80 -11.41
CA ARG A 192 -15.97 -2.89 -12.31
C ARG A 192 -14.65 -3.56 -11.93
N THR A 193 -13.73 -2.82 -11.31
CA THR A 193 -12.45 -3.37 -10.85
C THR A 193 -12.63 -4.41 -9.74
N TYR A 194 -13.75 -4.38 -9.00
CA TYR A 194 -14.05 -5.37 -7.98
C TYR A 194 -14.49 -6.70 -8.60
N VAL A 195 -15.26 -6.66 -9.69
CA VAL A 195 -15.62 -7.85 -10.47
C VAL A 195 -14.36 -8.50 -11.04
N LEU A 196 -13.47 -7.70 -11.64
CA LEU A 196 -12.18 -8.21 -12.13
C LEU A 196 -11.33 -8.82 -11.02
N ALA A 197 -11.21 -8.15 -9.86
CA ALA A 197 -10.43 -8.66 -8.73
C ALA A 197 -11.00 -9.98 -8.18
N ALA A 198 -12.32 -10.19 -8.26
CA ALA A 198 -12.94 -11.45 -7.88
C ALA A 198 -12.59 -12.57 -8.87
N ILE A 199 -12.58 -12.27 -10.16
CA ILE A 199 -12.18 -13.22 -11.23
C ILE A 199 -10.69 -13.57 -11.14
N GLU A 200 -9.83 -12.59 -10.87
CA GLU A 200 -8.38 -12.76 -10.69
C GLU A 200 -8.03 -13.43 -9.34
N LYS A 201 -9.04 -13.83 -8.54
CA LYS A 201 -8.90 -14.46 -7.21
C LYS A 201 -8.14 -13.60 -6.19
N GLU A 202 -7.96 -12.30 -6.44
CA GLU A 202 -7.44 -11.32 -5.46
C GLU A 202 -8.47 -11.06 -4.36
N ARG A 203 -9.75 -11.24 -4.67
CA ARG A 203 -10.88 -11.16 -3.74
C ARG A 203 -11.78 -12.37 -3.93
N LEU A 204 -12.48 -12.73 -2.86
CA LEU A 204 -13.45 -13.83 -2.91
C LEU A 204 -14.76 -13.41 -3.57
N THR A 205 -15.23 -12.19 -3.31
CA THR A 205 -16.56 -11.71 -3.73
C THR A 205 -16.50 -10.28 -4.27
N ALA A 206 -17.51 -9.91 -5.07
CA ALA A 206 -17.82 -8.54 -5.41
C ALA A 206 -19.34 -8.33 -5.42
N GLY A 207 -19.81 -7.28 -4.75
CA GLY A 207 -21.25 -7.03 -4.60
C GLY A 207 -22.02 -8.19 -3.98
N GLU A 208 -21.41 -8.93 -3.04
CA GLU A 208 -21.97 -10.13 -2.37
C GLU A 208 -21.94 -11.44 -3.19
N PHE A 209 -21.51 -11.39 -4.45
CA PHE A 209 -21.50 -12.56 -5.35
C PHE A 209 -20.10 -13.06 -5.67
N ARG A 210 -20.05 -14.30 -6.17
CA ARG A 210 -18.89 -14.91 -6.82
C ARG A 210 -18.96 -14.66 -8.32
N TRP A 211 -17.80 -14.45 -8.93
CA TRP A 211 -17.69 -14.07 -10.34
C TRP A 211 -16.72 -14.98 -11.05
N PHE A 212 -17.16 -15.52 -12.17
CA PHE A 212 -16.36 -16.31 -13.07
C PHE A 212 -16.57 -15.82 -14.49
N LEU A 213 -15.60 -16.09 -15.35
CA LEU A 213 -15.76 -15.83 -16.76
C LEU A 213 -16.79 -16.79 -17.35
N GLN A 214 -17.52 -16.35 -18.36
CA GLN A 214 -18.59 -17.14 -18.94
C GLN A 214 -18.10 -18.46 -19.58
N ASP A 215 -16.85 -18.48 -20.06
CA ASP A 215 -16.17 -19.64 -20.64
C ASP A 215 -15.66 -20.64 -19.59
N TYR A 216 -15.77 -20.32 -18.30
CA TYR A 216 -15.32 -21.15 -17.19
C TYR A 216 -16.51 -21.70 -16.40
N VAL A 217 -16.57 -23.02 -16.23
CA VAL A 217 -17.54 -23.69 -15.36
C VAL A 217 -16.90 -23.92 -14.00
N PRO A 218 -17.33 -23.22 -12.93
CA PRO A 218 -16.70 -23.33 -11.63
C PRO A 218 -17.00 -24.68 -10.96
N SER A 219 -15.98 -25.25 -10.34
CA SER A 219 -16.09 -26.48 -9.55
C SER A 219 -16.48 -26.16 -8.10
N LYS A 220 -16.87 -27.18 -7.32
CA LYS A 220 -17.16 -26.99 -5.88
C LYS A 220 -15.96 -26.39 -5.12
N GLU A 221 -14.74 -26.66 -5.56
CA GLU A 221 -13.51 -26.13 -4.96
C GLU A 221 -13.33 -24.62 -5.21
N ASP A 222 -13.85 -24.07 -6.30
CA ASP A 222 -13.76 -22.62 -6.56
C ASP A 222 -14.62 -21.80 -5.60
N PHE A 223 -15.64 -22.43 -5.01
CA PHE A 223 -16.50 -21.82 -3.99
C PHE A 223 -15.92 -21.98 -2.59
N THR A 224 -15.00 -22.93 -2.37
CA THR A 224 -14.30 -23.03 -1.11
C THR A 224 -13.22 -21.94 -1.04
N PRO A 225 -13.18 -21.16 0.03
CA PRO A 225 -12.15 -20.14 0.22
C PRO A 225 -10.82 -20.82 0.55
N ILE A 226 -10.07 -21.20 -0.49
CA ILE A 226 -8.70 -21.70 -0.39
C ILE A 226 -7.85 -20.62 0.27
N VAL A 227 -7.19 -20.94 1.38
CA VAL A 227 -6.17 -20.06 1.95
C VAL A 227 -5.14 -20.90 2.69
N GLU A 228 -3.92 -20.92 2.15
CA GLU A 228 -2.69 -21.38 2.80
C GLU A 228 -2.57 -20.85 4.25
N ASN A 229 -2.22 -21.75 5.16
CA ASN A 229 -2.10 -21.48 6.60
C ASN A 229 -0.94 -20.52 6.89
N LYS A 230 -1.25 -19.23 7.06
CA LYS A 230 -0.35 -18.31 7.77
C LYS A 230 -0.65 -18.38 9.27
N SER A 231 0.11 -19.28 9.91
CA SER A 231 0.22 -19.57 11.35
C SER A 231 -1.06 -20.06 12.03
N ASP A 232 -1.21 -21.38 12.08
CA ASP A 232 -2.03 -22.05 13.11
C ASP A 232 -1.31 -21.91 14.45
N LYS A 233 -1.39 -20.72 15.05
CA LYS A 233 -0.85 -20.51 16.40
C LYS A 233 -1.61 -21.44 17.33
N ILE A 234 -0.91 -22.40 17.93
CA ILE A 234 -1.50 -23.37 18.86
C ILE A 234 -1.75 -22.71 20.22
N LEU A 235 -0.86 -21.80 20.64
CA LEU A 235 -0.91 -21.13 21.94
C LEU A 235 -1.37 -19.67 21.85
N ASN A 236 -2.30 -19.28 22.72
CA ASN A 236 -2.64 -17.89 23.01
C ASN A 236 -1.57 -17.23 23.90
N ILE A 237 -0.47 -16.78 23.28
CA ILE A 237 0.67 -16.14 23.95
C ILE A 237 0.24 -14.93 24.80
N SER A 238 -0.76 -14.16 24.34
CA SER A 238 -1.22 -12.98 25.07
C SER A 238 -1.88 -13.35 26.40
N LEU A 239 -2.71 -14.38 26.41
CA LEU A 239 -3.36 -14.86 27.63
C LEU A 239 -2.35 -15.53 28.57
N TRP A 240 -1.45 -16.34 28.02
CA TRP A 240 -0.37 -16.97 28.78
C TRP A 240 0.52 -15.96 29.51
N LYS A 241 0.92 -14.87 28.83
CA LYS A 241 1.67 -13.77 29.45
C LYS A 241 0.89 -13.07 30.56
N LYS A 242 -0.40 -12.83 30.35
CA LYS A 242 -1.28 -12.20 31.35
C LYS A 242 -1.49 -13.06 32.59
N LEU A 243 -1.48 -14.39 32.44
CA LEU A 243 -1.57 -15.35 33.55
C LEU A 243 -0.25 -15.59 34.29
N GLY A 244 0.78 -14.78 34.04
CA GLY A 244 2.07 -14.89 34.71
C GLY A 244 2.99 -15.97 34.14
N GLN A 245 2.77 -16.37 32.88
CA GLN A 245 3.60 -17.34 32.17
C GLN A 245 3.77 -18.68 32.91
N PRO A 246 2.67 -19.36 33.26
CA PRO A 246 2.74 -20.65 33.94
C PRO A 246 3.51 -21.68 33.08
N ALA A 247 4.20 -22.60 33.75
CA ALA A 247 4.87 -23.71 33.08
C ALA A 247 3.84 -24.62 32.37
N ILE A 248 3.87 -24.65 31.04
CA ILE A 248 2.96 -25.43 30.19
C ILE A 248 3.72 -26.00 28.99
N ASP A 249 3.15 -27.03 28.35
CA ASP A 249 3.59 -27.48 27.03
C ASP A 249 3.00 -26.56 25.95
N GLU A 250 3.86 -25.82 25.24
CA GLU A 250 3.43 -24.90 24.18
C GLU A 250 2.80 -25.62 22.97
N ASN A 251 3.15 -26.90 22.75
CA ASN A 251 2.60 -27.71 21.66
C ASN A 251 1.25 -28.34 22.01
N ASN A 252 0.94 -28.42 23.30
CA ASN A 252 -0.34 -28.92 23.80
C ASN A 252 -0.80 -28.12 25.03
N PRO A 253 -1.14 -26.83 24.84
CA PRO A 253 -1.47 -25.96 25.95
C PRO A 253 -2.85 -26.30 26.54
N PRO A 254 -3.11 -25.89 27.79
CA PRO A 254 -4.42 -26.03 28.41
C PRO A 254 -5.54 -25.44 27.54
N ALA A 255 -6.74 -26.01 27.64
CA ALA A 255 -7.86 -25.67 26.76
C ALA A 255 -8.16 -24.16 26.69
N CYS A 256 -8.03 -23.43 27.80
CA CYS A 256 -8.27 -21.98 27.86
C CYS A 256 -7.29 -21.15 27.01
N MET A 257 -6.12 -21.69 26.66
CA MET A 257 -5.10 -21.04 25.83
C MET A 257 -4.87 -21.77 24.49
N ASN A 258 -5.58 -22.88 24.24
CA ASN A 258 -5.40 -23.71 23.05
C ASN A 258 -6.25 -23.21 21.88
N LEU A 259 -5.56 -22.71 20.85
CA LEU A 259 -6.13 -22.14 19.65
C LEU A 259 -6.11 -23.11 18.45
N SER A 260 -5.63 -24.34 18.62
CA SER A 260 -5.62 -25.38 17.58
C SER A 260 -7.04 -25.70 17.12
N LEU A 261 -7.27 -26.06 15.85
CA LEU A 261 -8.58 -26.58 15.44
C LEU A 261 -8.81 -28.04 15.81
N LYS A 262 -7.75 -28.75 16.22
CA LYS A 262 -7.83 -30.16 16.64
C LYS A 262 -8.61 -30.26 17.96
N ASP A 263 -9.48 -31.27 18.02
CA ASP A 263 -10.23 -31.58 19.23
C ASP A 263 -9.30 -32.22 20.27
N LEU A 264 -9.52 -31.85 21.53
CA LEU A 264 -8.78 -32.43 22.66
C LEU A 264 -9.41 -33.76 23.08
N PRO A 265 -8.67 -34.64 23.77
CA PRO A 265 -9.22 -35.90 24.27
C PRO A 265 -10.48 -35.69 25.15
N GLY A 266 -11.59 -36.32 24.73
CA GLY A 266 -12.89 -36.22 25.40
C GLY A 266 -13.58 -34.86 25.26
N GLU A 267 -13.16 -34.03 24.31
CA GLU A 267 -13.81 -32.76 24.00
C GLU A 267 -15.08 -32.97 23.17
N VAL A 268 -16.17 -32.34 23.60
CA VAL A 268 -17.47 -32.38 22.92
C VAL A 268 -17.93 -30.96 22.68
N TRP A 269 -18.34 -30.68 21.45
CA TRP A 269 -18.83 -29.37 21.01
C TRP A 269 -20.37 -29.32 20.99
N LYS A 270 -20.94 -28.20 21.44
CA LYS A 270 -22.36 -27.89 21.33
C LYS A 270 -22.55 -26.50 20.71
N PRO A 271 -23.61 -26.27 19.92
CA PRO A 271 -23.92 -24.95 19.41
C PRO A 271 -24.25 -23.97 20.54
N ILE A 272 -23.87 -22.70 20.38
CA ILE A 272 -24.26 -21.64 21.32
C ILE A 272 -25.67 -21.17 20.97
N PRO A 273 -26.64 -21.19 21.93
CA PRO A 273 -28.00 -20.74 21.67
C PRO A 273 -28.05 -19.30 21.14
N GLY A 274 -28.82 -19.06 20.07
CA GLY A 274 -28.96 -17.76 19.41
C GLY A 274 -27.84 -17.40 18.44
N ALA A 275 -26.85 -18.26 18.23
CA ALA A 275 -25.81 -18.14 17.20
C ALA A 275 -25.31 -19.51 16.73
N GLU A 276 -26.24 -20.46 16.59
CA GLU A 276 -25.97 -21.88 16.36
C GLU A 276 -25.21 -22.13 15.05
N ASP A 277 -25.46 -21.31 14.03
CA ASP A 277 -24.82 -21.37 12.72
C ASP A 277 -23.40 -20.77 12.70
N GLN A 278 -23.02 -20.00 13.73
CA GLN A 278 -21.75 -19.27 13.77
C GLN A 278 -20.79 -19.76 14.85
N PHE A 279 -21.28 -20.14 16.03
CA PHE A 279 -20.43 -20.46 17.19
C PHE A 279 -20.83 -21.75 17.89
N HIS A 280 -19.81 -22.50 18.30
CA HIS A 280 -19.93 -23.69 19.14
C HIS A 280 -19.03 -23.53 20.37
N ILE A 281 -19.48 -24.07 21.51
CA ILE A 281 -18.74 -24.11 22.77
C ILE A 281 -18.45 -25.57 23.14
N SER A 282 -17.23 -25.85 23.60
CA SER A 282 -16.86 -27.17 24.06
C SER A 282 -17.09 -27.35 25.55
N ASN A 283 -17.23 -28.61 25.99
CA ASN A 283 -17.23 -28.98 27.42
C ASN A 283 -15.92 -28.62 28.16
N ARG A 284 -14.88 -28.15 27.43
CA ARG A 284 -13.61 -27.63 27.98
C ARG A 284 -13.56 -26.09 28.00
N GLY A 285 -14.67 -25.40 27.68
CA GLY A 285 -14.76 -23.93 27.69
C GLY A 285 -14.11 -23.25 26.48
N ARG A 286 -13.74 -24.00 25.44
CA ARG A 286 -13.25 -23.42 24.18
C ARG A 286 -14.43 -22.99 23.32
N ILE A 287 -14.26 -21.89 22.60
CA ILE A 287 -15.28 -21.37 21.68
C ILE A 287 -14.72 -21.45 20.27
N LYS A 288 -15.45 -22.11 19.38
CA LYS A 288 -15.11 -22.30 17.98
C LYS A 288 -16.07 -21.47 17.14
N ARG A 289 -15.55 -20.58 16.31
CA ARG A 289 -16.31 -19.96 15.23
C ARG A 289 -16.26 -20.89 14.03
N LEU A 290 -17.40 -21.20 13.44
CA LEU A 290 -17.51 -21.99 12.22
C LEU A 290 -17.15 -21.18 10.97
N ASN A 291 -16.90 -21.87 9.87
CA ASN A 291 -16.82 -21.27 8.55
C ASN A 291 -18.13 -20.58 8.21
N THR A 292 -18.14 -19.25 8.09
CA THR A 292 -19.37 -18.49 7.85
C THR A 292 -19.11 -17.28 6.95
N TRP A 293 -20.16 -16.81 6.30
CA TRP A 293 -20.16 -15.57 5.51
C TRP A 293 -20.77 -14.44 6.32
N THR A 294 -20.19 -13.24 6.25
CA THR A 294 -20.81 -12.07 6.88
C THR A 294 -22.13 -11.72 6.19
N THR A 295 -23.17 -11.46 6.99
CA THR A 295 -24.54 -11.19 6.51
C THR A 295 -24.89 -9.71 6.46
N GLN A 296 -24.11 -8.84 7.12
CA GLN A 296 -24.47 -7.43 7.36
C GLN A 296 -23.64 -6.42 6.59
N THR A 297 -22.62 -6.88 5.85
CA THR A 297 -21.75 -6.02 5.07
C THR A 297 -22.13 -6.11 3.60
N LYS A 298 -22.20 -4.96 2.90
CA LYS A 298 -22.39 -4.88 1.43
C LYS A 298 -21.40 -5.74 0.62
N THR A 299 -20.33 -6.20 1.28
CA THR A 299 -19.40 -7.18 0.75
C THR A 299 -19.44 -8.41 1.65
N LYS A 300 -19.92 -9.56 1.16
CA LYS A 300 -19.83 -10.83 1.90
C LYS A 300 -18.37 -11.23 2.09
N LEU A 301 -17.90 -11.20 3.33
CA LEU A 301 -16.57 -11.64 3.73
C LEU A 301 -16.65 -13.06 4.28
N PHE A 302 -15.70 -13.90 3.90
CA PHE A 302 -15.60 -15.24 4.47
C PHE A 302 -14.82 -15.19 5.79
N LEU A 303 -15.47 -15.59 6.87
CA LEU A 303 -14.86 -15.78 8.17
C LEU A 303 -14.50 -17.25 8.33
N LYS A 304 -13.20 -17.53 8.25
CA LYS A 304 -12.67 -18.87 8.48
C LYS A 304 -13.02 -19.40 9.87
N GLU A 305 -13.13 -20.71 9.94
CA GLU A 305 -13.16 -21.45 11.18
C GLU A 305 -11.92 -21.15 12.03
N ARG A 306 -12.13 -20.89 13.32
CA ARG A 306 -11.05 -20.69 14.29
C ARG A 306 -11.55 -20.86 15.71
N ILE A 307 -10.65 -21.21 16.61
CA ILE A 307 -10.90 -21.04 18.04
C ILE A 307 -10.76 -19.58 18.42
N ILE A 308 -11.75 -19.06 19.13
CA ILE A 308 -11.79 -17.69 19.63
C ILE A 308 -10.92 -17.60 20.88
N SER A 309 -10.00 -16.64 20.86
CA SER A 309 -9.15 -16.35 22.01
C SER A 309 -9.99 -15.85 23.19
N LEU A 310 -9.75 -16.45 24.35
CA LEU A 310 -10.25 -15.94 25.62
C LEU A 310 -9.37 -14.77 26.09
N LEU A 311 -10.02 -13.82 26.74
CA LEU A 311 -9.43 -12.65 27.37
C LEU A 311 -9.60 -12.77 28.88
N MET A 312 -8.66 -12.20 29.62
CA MET A 312 -8.68 -12.20 31.07
C MET A 312 -9.05 -10.80 31.56
N ASP A 313 -10.13 -10.74 32.33
CA ASP A 313 -10.67 -9.51 32.89
C ASP A 313 -10.67 -9.58 34.42
N PHE A 314 -10.07 -8.58 35.05
CA PHE A 314 -9.89 -8.50 36.49
C PHE A 314 -11.07 -7.77 37.15
N TYR A 315 -11.55 -8.33 38.26
CA TYR A 315 -12.48 -7.64 39.17
C TYR A 315 -11.77 -7.14 40.43
N SER A 316 -10.66 -7.79 40.82
CA SER A 316 -9.77 -7.40 41.91
C SER A 316 -8.36 -7.97 41.69
N GLU A 317 -7.41 -7.67 42.58
CA GLU A 317 -6.05 -8.23 42.52
C GLU A 317 -5.99 -9.76 42.60
N GLN A 318 -7.02 -10.41 43.18
CA GLN A 318 -7.07 -11.86 43.38
C GLN A 318 -8.19 -12.57 42.61
N SER A 319 -9.09 -11.82 41.96
CA SER A 319 -10.24 -12.38 41.25
C SER A 319 -10.28 -11.90 39.81
N TYR A 320 -10.20 -12.85 38.88
CA TYR A 320 -10.34 -12.61 37.45
C TYR A 320 -11.32 -13.61 36.83
N SER A 321 -11.87 -13.26 35.66
CA SER A 321 -12.62 -14.19 34.82
C SER A 321 -11.99 -14.28 33.43
N LEU A 322 -12.21 -15.42 32.78
CA LEU A 322 -11.93 -15.58 31.37
C LEU A 322 -13.22 -15.33 30.59
N GLN A 323 -13.20 -14.35 29.69
CA GLN A 323 -14.34 -14.04 28.85
C GLN A 323 -13.93 -13.77 27.40
N THR A 324 -14.91 -13.74 26.51
CA THR A 324 -14.70 -13.31 25.14
C THR A 324 -15.91 -12.56 24.63
N ASN A 325 -15.68 -11.68 23.68
CA ASN A 325 -16.75 -10.89 23.08
C ASN A 325 -17.17 -11.55 21.78
N LEU A 326 -18.30 -12.26 21.83
CA LEU A 326 -18.94 -12.80 20.64
C LEU A 326 -19.94 -11.79 20.11
N TYR A 327 -19.93 -11.60 18.80
CA TYR A 327 -20.89 -10.76 18.12
C TYR A 327 -21.62 -11.60 17.08
N TYR A 328 -22.95 -11.59 17.13
CA TYR A 328 -23.83 -12.23 16.17
C TYR A 328 -24.80 -11.18 15.63
N ASN A 329 -24.87 -11.06 14.31
CA ASN A 329 -25.72 -10.08 13.64
C ASN A 329 -25.60 -8.66 14.26
N GLY A 330 -24.37 -8.21 14.53
CA GLY A 330 -24.09 -6.85 15.00
C GLY A 330 -24.44 -6.60 16.47
N LYS A 331 -24.94 -7.63 17.18
CA LYS A 331 -25.21 -7.58 18.62
C LYS A 331 -24.22 -8.46 19.37
N ARG A 332 -23.85 -8.05 20.58
CA ARG A 332 -23.02 -8.86 21.48
C ARG A 332 -23.86 -10.00 22.03
N ILE A 333 -23.35 -11.22 21.95
CA ILE A 333 -23.89 -12.38 22.67
C ILE A 333 -23.34 -12.30 24.09
N ASN A 334 -24.23 -12.29 25.08
CA ASN A 334 -23.86 -12.26 26.49
C ASN A 334 -23.74 -13.67 27.06
#